data_AF-A0A5B0FMN7-F1
#
_entry.id   AF-A0A5B0FMN7-F1
#
_cell.length_a   1.000
_cell.length_b   1.000
_cell.length_c   1.000
_cell.angle_alpha   90.00
_cell.angle_beta   90.00
_cell.angle_gamma   90.00
#
_symmetry.space_group_name_H-M   'P 1'
#
loop_
_entity.id
_entity.type
_entity.pdbx_description
1 polymer ?
#
loop_
_entity_poly.entity_id
_entity_poly.type
_entity_poly.pdbx_seq_one_letter_code
_entity_poly.pdbx_strand_id
1 'polypeptide(L)'
;MKRICLTILIILNSCTFKNPVQINIDTAESYYWYNNAKIPLKLNPLETFILFTEFAEIDSAIQGTVQHSILGEGLVPYKTNPARKNLRWSRLKSSEMIHVEKEDILYQAPSFFNAAGEIVTLSNVFYVKLRQADDITILDKMAADAGIEIIGSDGSTSLWYMLACTNKSKGNTLKMANQFFESGAYLASEPELLTDNQASCTNDLSSGSQWYFQNTGQTRRFTHCGRVAIIQFV
;
A
#
# COMPACT_ATOMS: atom_id res chain seq x y z
N MET A 1 13.55 -14.54 81.62
CA MET A 1 12.51 -15.10 80.73
C MET A 1 12.20 -14.04 79.70
N LYS A 2 12.96 -13.90 78.60
CA LYS A 2 12.92 -14.64 77.33
C LYS A 2 11.51 -14.75 76.71
N ARG A 3 11.37 -14.14 75.52
CA ARG A 3 10.47 -14.43 74.37
C ARG A 3 9.24 -13.52 74.22
N ILE A 4 8.82 -13.05 73.04
CA ILE A 4 9.32 -13.09 71.64
C ILE A 4 8.63 -11.88 70.97
N CYS A 5 9.40 -10.99 70.31
CA CYS A 5 8.85 -10.01 69.37
C CYS A 5 8.83 -10.66 67.99
N LEU A 6 7.65 -10.88 67.42
CA LEU A 6 7.46 -11.53 66.13
C LEU A 6 7.67 -10.49 65.01
N THR A 7 8.91 -10.32 64.56
CA THR A 7 9.20 -9.49 63.38
C THR A 7 8.81 -10.26 62.13
N ILE A 8 7.71 -9.86 61.49
CA ILE A 8 7.32 -10.35 60.16
C ILE A 8 8.29 -9.73 59.15
N LEU A 9 9.20 -10.56 58.62
CA LEU A 9 10.09 -10.21 57.52
C LEU A 9 9.32 -10.42 56.19
N ILE A 10 8.75 -9.34 55.64
CA ILE A 10 8.19 -9.36 54.28
C ILE A 10 9.36 -9.26 53.30
N ILE A 11 9.72 -10.38 52.69
CA ILE A 11 10.63 -10.39 51.54
C ILE A 11 9.84 -9.82 50.36
N LEU A 12 10.03 -8.53 50.07
CA LEU A 12 9.67 -7.94 48.80
C LEU A 12 10.61 -8.54 47.74
N ASN A 13 10.17 -9.63 47.11
CA ASN A 13 10.69 -9.99 45.79
C ASN A 13 10.28 -8.88 44.84
N SER A 14 11.19 -7.95 44.59
CA SER A 14 11.13 -7.02 43.48
C SER A 14 11.29 -7.82 42.19
N CYS A 15 10.19 -8.44 41.75
CA CYS A 15 10.01 -8.73 40.34
C CYS A 15 10.04 -7.38 39.63
N THR A 16 11.18 -7.06 39.02
CA THR A 16 11.28 -5.96 38.07
C THR A 16 10.39 -6.32 36.89
N PHE A 17 9.14 -5.88 36.94
CA PHE A 17 8.30 -5.83 35.78
C PHE A 17 9.05 -4.94 34.78
N LYS A 18 9.67 -5.54 33.77
CA LYS A 18 10.27 -4.81 32.66
C LYS A 18 9.18 -3.86 32.19
N ASN A 19 9.47 -2.57 32.24
CA ASN A 19 8.58 -1.51 31.77
C ASN A 19 7.89 -1.99 30.49
N PRO A 20 6.54 -1.90 30.38
CA PRO A 20 5.92 -2.08 29.08
C PRO A 20 6.64 -1.12 28.15
N VAL A 21 7.15 -1.65 27.03
CA VAL A 21 7.70 -0.85 25.94
C VAL A 21 6.69 0.25 25.68
N GLN A 22 7.04 1.48 26.03
CA GLN A 22 6.27 2.63 25.63
C GLN A 22 6.41 2.68 24.12
N ILE A 23 5.40 2.14 23.42
CA ILE A 23 5.25 2.36 21.99
C ILE A 23 5.00 3.85 21.89
N ASN A 24 6.06 4.59 21.58
CA ASN A 24 5.94 5.96 21.15
C ASN A 24 5.20 5.87 19.81
N ILE A 25 3.88 5.92 19.86
CA ILE A 25 3.04 6.05 18.68
C ILE A 25 3.40 7.41 18.15
N ASP A 26 4.33 7.46 17.21
CA ASP A 26 4.66 8.67 16.49
C ASP A 26 3.36 9.17 15.88
N THR A 27 2.77 10.22 16.46
CA THR A 27 1.54 10.86 16.01
C THR A 27 1.79 11.70 14.77
N ALA A 28 2.72 11.26 13.90
CA ALA A 28 2.91 11.84 12.60
C ALA A 28 1.58 11.68 11.84
N GLU A 29 0.91 12.81 11.62
CA GLU A 29 -0.28 12.84 10.77
C GLU A 29 0.10 12.26 9.42
N SER A 30 -0.47 11.09 9.11
CA SER A 30 -0.32 10.48 7.81
C SER A 30 -1.31 11.15 6.86
N TYR A 31 -0.91 11.43 5.63
CA TYR A 31 -1.77 12.06 4.64
C TYR A 31 -1.32 11.66 3.25
N TYR A 32 -2.20 11.82 2.27
CA TYR A 32 -1.82 11.80 0.86
C TYR A 32 -2.24 13.11 0.19
N TRP A 33 -1.56 13.44 -0.90
CA TRP A 33 -1.95 14.56 -1.73
C TRP A 33 -3.03 14.15 -2.71
N TYR A 34 -4.03 15.01 -2.84
CA TYR A 34 -5.09 14.82 -3.79
C TYR A 34 -5.69 16.13 -4.27
N ASN A 35 -5.74 16.34 -5.59
CA ASN A 35 -6.18 17.63 -6.17
C ASN A 35 -5.52 18.84 -5.47
N ASN A 36 -4.22 18.75 -5.17
CA ASN A 36 -3.44 19.74 -4.44
C ASN A 36 -3.90 20.02 -2.99
N ALA A 37 -4.68 19.13 -2.38
CA ALA A 37 -5.06 19.17 -0.97
C ALA A 37 -4.46 17.98 -0.21
N LYS A 38 -4.10 18.19 1.06
CA LYS A 38 -3.71 17.10 1.95
C LYS A 38 -4.96 16.43 2.49
N ILE A 39 -5.07 15.12 2.26
CA ILE A 39 -6.15 14.30 2.80
C ILE A 39 -5.61 13.47 3.97
N PRO A 40 -6.13 13.66 5.19
CA PRO A 40 -5.60 12.99 6.38
C PRO A 40 -5.96 11.51 6.39
N LEU A 41 -5.04 10.72 6.95
CA LEU A 41 -5.14 9.29 7.22
C LEU A 41 -4.69 9.05 8.66
N LYS A 42 -5.41 8.19 9.37
CA LYS A 42 -5.02 7.76 10.71
C LYS A 42 -4.39 6.37 10.63
N LEU A 43 -3.17 6.21 11.13
CA LEU A 43 -2.49 4.91 11.13
C LEU A 43 -3.34 3.82 11.82
N ASN A 44 -3.51 2.68 11.14
CA ASN A 44 -4.03 1.46 11.72
C ASN A 44 -2.87 0.45 11.86
N PRO A 45 -2.26 0.32 13.05
CA PRO A 45 -1.10 -0.56 13.22
C PRO A 45 -1.48 -2.05 13.27
N LEU A 46 -2.77 -2.38 13.31
CA LEU A 46 -3.25 -3.74 13.52
C LEU A 46 -3.26 -4.58 12.24
N GLU A 47 -3.23 -3.95 11.07
CA GLU A 47 -3.32 -4.61 9.77
C GLU A 47 -2.27 -4.10 8.80
N THR A 48 -1.67 -5.02 8.05
CA THR A 48 -0.60 -4.77 7.08
C THR A 48 -0.99 -5.35 5.73
N PHE A 49 -0.81 -4.58 4.67
CA PHE A 49 -0.82 -5.08 3.30
C PHE A 49 0.54 -5.71 3.00
N ILE A 50 0.52 -6.91 2.43
CA ILE A 50 1.72 -7.63 1.98
C ILE A 50 1.51 -8.05 0.54
N LEU A 51 2.54 -7.82 -0.28
CA LEU A 51 2.69 -8.37 -1.63
C LEU A 51 3.82 -9.38 -1.63
N PHE A 52 3.61 -10.52 -2.27
CA PHE A 52 4.59 -11.59 -2.38
C PHE A 52 4.52 -12.26 -3.76
N THR A 53 5.55 -13.05 -4.08
CA THR A 53 5.62 -13.78 -5.35
C THR A 53 4.60 -14.92 -5.39
N GLU A 54 4.32 -15.47 -6.58
CA GLU A 54 3.49 -16.67 -6.70
C GLU A 54 4.05 -17.89 -5.94
N PHE A 55 5.37 -17.92 -5.76
CA PHE A 55 6.11 -19.03 -5.14
C PHE A 55 6.18 -18.94 -3.61
N ALA A 56 5.70 -17.85 -3.00
CA ALA A 56 5.74 -17.69 -1.56
C ALA A 56 5.00 -18.84 -0.86
N GLU A 57 5.67 -19.46 0.12
CA GLU A 57 5.05 -20.47 0.96
C GLU A 57 4.07 -19.76 1.91
N ILE A 58 2.78 -20.05 1.73
CA ILE A 58 1.72 -19.46 2.52
C ILE A 58 1.07 -20.54 3.37
N ASP A 59 1.01 -20.32 4.67
CA ASP A 59 0.31 -21.20 5.59
C ASP A 59 -1.17 -21.32 5.20
N SER A 60 -1.67 -22.55 5.26
CA SER A 60 -3.10 -22.87 5.16
C SER A 60 -4.01 -21.97 6.00
N ALA A 61 -3.52 -21.47 7.15
CA ALA A 61 -4.23 -20.57 8.04
C ALA A 61 -4.65 -19.24 7.38
N ILE A 62 -3.88 -18.74 6.41
CA ILE A 62 -4.15 -17.47 5.74
C ILE A 62 -4.43 -17.63 4.24
N GLN A 63 -4.41 -18.85 3.70
CA GLN A 63 -4.63 -19.11 2.27
C GLN A 63 -5.97 -18.52 1.76
N GLY A 64 -7.02 -18.51 2.58
CA GLY A 64 -8.33 -17.94 2.24
C GLY A 64 -8.38 -16.42 2.17
N THR A 65 -7.35 -15.71 2.65
CA THR A 65 -7.26 -14.25 2.59
C THR A 65 -6.40 -13.77 1.42
N VAL A 66 -5.67 -14.68 0.77
CA VAL A 66 -4.78 -14.35 -0.35
C VAL A 66 -5.55 -14.08 -1.63
N GLN A 67 -5.26 -12.93 -2.21
CA GLN A 67 -5.76 -12.47 -3.50
C GLN A 67 -4.66 -12.57 -4.56
N HIS A 68 -5.06 -12.68 -5.82
CA HIS A 68 -4.15 -12.69 -6.97
C HIS A 68 -4.31 -11.41 -7.79
N SER A 69 -3.24 -10.95 -8.40
CA SER A 69 -3.22 -9.72 -9.19
C SER A 69 -2.23 -9.81 -10.35
N ILE A 70 -2.50 -9.05 -11.39
CA ILE A 70 -1.59 -8.81 -12.51
C ILE A 70 -1.26 -7.32 -12.48
N LEU A 71 0.02 -6.99 -12.25
CA LEU A 71 0.47 -5.61 -12.23
C LEU A 71 0.79 -5.13 -13.64
N GLY A 72 0.17 -4.02 -14.04
CA GLY A 72 0.37 -3.41 -15.35
C GLY A 72 -0.45 -4.03 -16.49
N GLU A 73 -1.50 -4.80 -16.17
CA GLU A 73 -2.43 -5.28 -17.19
C GLU A 73 -3.09 -4.10 -17.93
N GLY A 74 -3.09 -4.15 -19.26
CA GLY A 74 -3.67 -3.11 -20.11
C GLY A 74 -2.85 -1.81 -20.24
N LEU A 75 -1.69 -1.71 -19.58
CA LEU A 75 -0.79 -0.57 -19.75
C LEU A 75 0.11 -0.73 -20.98
N VAL A 76 0.53 0.41 -21.54
CA VAL A 76 1.70 0.47 -22.41
C VAL A 76 2.93 0.29 -21.52
N PRO A 77 3.70 -0.79 -21.69
CA PRO A 77 4.86 -1.07 -20.84
C PRO A 77 5.89 0.06 -20.92
N TYR A 78 6.44 0.44 -19.77
CA TYR A 78 7.56 1.37 -19.77
C TYR A 78 8.86 0.63 -20.06
N LYS A 79 9.53 0.99 -21.15
CA LYS A 79 10.71 0.28 -21.66
C LYS A 79 10.38 -1.21 -21.84
N THR A 80 11.29 -2.10 -21.46
CA THR A 80 11.11 -3.56 -21.51
C THR A 80 10.53 -4.14 -20.23
N ASN A 81 9.94 -3.33 -19.34
CA ASN A 81 9.38 -3.84 -18.09
C ASN A 81 8.03 -4.50 -18.36
N PRO A 82 7.94 -5.84 -18.41
CA PRO A 82 6.69 -6.50 -18.75
C PRO A 82 5.71 -6.40 -17.57
N ALA A 83 4.42 -6.50 -17.88
CA ALA A 83 3.42 -6.72 -16.84
C ALA A 83 3.81 -7.92 -15.97
N ARG A 84 3.71 -7.77 -14.65
CA ARG A 84 4.04 -8.85 -13.70
C ARG A 84 2.78 -9.64 -13.42
N LYS A 85 2.82 -10.92 -13.80
CA LYS A 85 1.72 -11.85 -13.61
C LYS A 85 1.88 -12.58 -12.28
N ASN A 86 0.77 -13.14 -11.81
CA ASN A 86 0.71 -14.05 -10.67
C ASN A 86 1.22 -13.45 -9.34
N LEU A 87 1.16 -12.13 -9.18
CA LEU A 87 1.46 -11.53 -7.89
C LEU A 87 0.34 -11.86 -6.90
N ARG A 88 0.72 -12.18 -5.67
CA ARG A 88 -0.22 -12.50 -4.59
C ARG A 88 -0.13 -11.43 -3.52
N TRP A 89 -1.27 -11.06 -2.96
CA TRP A 89 -1.32 -10.11 -1.85
C TRP A 89 -2.34 -10.53 -0.81
N SER A 90 -2.14 -10.04 0.42
CA SER A 90 -3.12 -10.20 1.49
C SER A 90 -3.04 -9.03 2.46
N ARG A 91 -4.13 -8.85 3.22
CA ARG A 91 -4.17 -7.99 4.40
C ARG A 91 -4.14 -8.88 5.62
N LEU A 92 -3.04 -8.82 6.34
CA LEU A 92 -2.82 -9.66 7.52
C LEU A 92 -2.85 -8.80 8.77
N LYS A 93 -3.44 -9.34 9.82
CA LYS A 93 -3.28 -8.78 11.16
C LYS A 93 -1.84 -8.93 11.61
N SER A 94 -1.38 -8.07 12.52
CA SER A 94 0.00 -8.16 13.04
C SER A 94 0.32 -9.53 13.64
N SER A 95 -0.67 -10.22 14.22
CA SER A 95 -0.53 -11.58 14.76
C SER A 95 -0.38 -12.66 13.69
N GLU A 96 -0.85 -12.41 12.46
CA GLU A 96 -0.84 -13.36 11.35
C GLU A 96 0.45 -13.26 10.52
N MET A 97 1.24 -12.19 10.72
CA MET A 97 2.55 -11.99 10.06
C MET A 97 3.56 -13.12 10.33
N ILE A 98 3.37 -13.91 11.38
CA ILE A 98 4.22 -15.06 11.72
C ILE A 98 4.11 -16.21 10.70
N HIS A 99 3.09 -16.19 9.84
CA HIS A 99 2.81 -17.23 8.84
C HIS A 99 3.37 -16.90 7.45
N VAL A 100 4.19 -15.85 7.33
CA VAL A 100 4.79 -15.42 6.07
C VAL A 100 6.30 -15.23 6.26
N GLU A 101 7.08 -15.92 5.44
CA GLU A 101 8.54 -15.75 5.41
C GLU A 101 8.91 -14.38 4.82
N LYS A 102 9.88 -13.70 5.43
CA LYS A 102 10.20 -12.31 5.07
C LYS A 102 10.87 -12.20 3.71
N GLU A 103 11.61 -13.23 3.31
CA GLU A 103 12.35 -13.31 2.06
C GLU A 103 11.41 -13.31 0.84
N ASP A 104 10.18 -13.78 1.01
CA ASP A 104 9.16 -13.84 -0.03
C ASP A 104 8.36 -12.53 -0.19
N ILE A 105 8.49 -11.60 0.77
CA ILE A 105 7.79 -10.32 0.77
C ILE A 105 8.44 -9.36 -0.22
N LEU A 106 7.70 -9.08 -1.30
CA LEU A 106 8.07 -8.09 -2.31
C LEU A 106 7.76 -6.66 -1.87
N TYR A 107 6.73 -6.47 -1.05
CA TYR A 107 6.35 -5.16 -0.51
C TYR A 107 5.46 -5.32 0.72
N GLN A 108 5.58 -4.39 1.67
CA GLN A 108 4.70 -4.32 2.83
C GLN A 108 4.37 -2.86 3.19
N ALA A 109 3.15 -2.61 3.66
CA ALA A 109 2.76 -1.31 4.17
C ALA A 109 1.65 -1.41 5.22
N PRO A 110 1.62 -0.47 6.19
CA PRO A 110 0.53 -0.42 7.15
C PRO A 110 -0.79 -0.04 6.49
N SER A 111 -1.86 -0.37 7.17
CA SER A 111 -3.21 0.11 6.85
C SER A 111 -3.50 1.42 7.58
N PHE A 112 -4.56 2.10 7.15
CA PHE A 112 -5.00 3.37 7.73
C PHE A 112 -6.52 3.38 7.87
N PHE A 113 -7.02 4.31 8.66
CA PHE A 113 -8.41 4.74 8.63
C PHE A 113 -8.52 6.05 7.87
N ASN A 114 -9.50 6.15 6.98
CA ASN A 114 -9.88 7.42 6.36
C ASN A 114 -10.74 8.26 7.32
N ALA A 115 -11.15 9.45 6.88
CA ALA A 115 -12.00 10.35 7.67
C ALA A 115 -13.38 9.76 8.01
N ALA A 116 -13.87 8.79 7.24
CA ALA A 116 -15.12 8.07 7.51
C ALA A 116 -14.94 6.90 8.49
N GLY A 117 -13.70 6.61 8.93
CA GLY A 117 -13.39 5.48 9.81
C GLY A 117 -13.26 4.14 9.10
N GLU A 118 -13.23 4.13 7.77
CA GLU A 118 -13.07 2.91 6.97
C GLU A 118 -11.60 2.54 6.85
N ILE A 119 -11.30 1.24 6.82
CA ILE A 119 -9.94 0.75 6.57
C ILE A 119 -9.58 0.98 5.10
N VAL A 120 -8.43 1.63 4.92
CA VAL A 120 -7.78 1.82 3.62
C VAL A 120 -6.37 1.24 3.70
N THR A 121 -6.00 0.44 2.70
CA THR A 121 -4.67 -0.16 2.62
C THR A 121 -3.90 0.37 1.43
N LEU A 122 -2.59 0.54 1.61
CA LEU A 122 -1.70 0.97 0.53
C LEU A 122 -1.26 -0.25 -0.27
N SER A 123 -1.70 -0.34 -1.52
CA SER A 123 -1.06 -1.29 -2.43
C SER A 123 0.39 -0.87 -2.68
N ASN A 124 1.15 -1.68 -3.41
CA ASN A 124 2.50 -1.30 -3.79
C ASN A 124 2.54 -0.25 -4.92
N VAL A 125 1.40 0.28 -5.35
CA VAL A 125 1.28 1.13 -6.54
C VAL A 125 0.95 2.57 -6.19
N PHE A 126 1.57 3.52 -6.89
CA PHE A 126 1.13 4.91 -6.95
C PHE A 126 1.21 5.43 -8.38
N TYR A 127 0.50 6.52 -8.62
CA TYR A 127 0.38 7.13 -9.94
C TYR A 127 1.04 8.50 -9.95
N VAL A 128 1.74 8.83 -11.03
CA VAL A 128 2.37 10.13 -11.22
C VAL A 128 1.92 10.73 -12.54
N LYS A 129 1.52 12.00 -12.51
CA LYS A 129 1.19 12.77 -13.72
C LYS A 129 2.32 13.74 -14.04
N LEU A 130 2.97 13.55 -15.18
CA LEU A 130 3.99 14.49 -15.66
C LEU A 130 3.37 15.85 -16.01
N ARG A 131 4.17 16.92 -16.01
CA ARG A 131 3.73 18.24 -16.51
C ARG A 131 3.74 18.27 -18.03
N GLN A 132 4.71 17.60 -18.63
CA GLN A 132 4.89 17.43 -20.06
C GLN A 132 5.61 16.12 -20.36
N ALA A 133 5.57 15.66 -21.61
CA ALA A 133 6.14 14.36 -22.00
C ALA A 133 7.64 14.21 -21.69
N ASP A 134 8.42 15.27 -21.87
CA ASP A 134 9.88 15.26 -21.69
C ASP A 134 10.32 15.10 -20.23
N ASP A 135 9.42 15.34 -19.27
CA ASP A 135 9.69 15.15 -17.83
C ASP A 135 9.83 13.68 -17.45
N ILE A 136 9.61 12.75 -18.39
CA ILE A 136 9.87 11.31 -18.20
C ILE A 136 11.32 11.04 -17.80
N THR A 137 12.26 11.89 -18.22
CA THR A 137 13.67 11.82 -17.82
C THR A 137 13.89 12.14 -16.34
N ILE A 138 13.08 13.03 -15.78
CA ILE A 138 13.06 13.37 -14.35
C ILE A 138 12.46 12.19 -13.58
N LEU A 139 11.37 11.61 -14.10
CA LEU A 139 10.73 10.43 -13.52
C LEU A 139 11.70 9.24 -13.44
N ASP A 140 12.43 8.96 -14.52
CA ASP A 140 13.47 7.93 -14.56
C ASP A 140 14.49 8.11 -13.42
N LYS A 141 15.02 9.32 -13.26
CA LYS A 141 16.05 9.62 -12.26
C LYS A 141 15.49 9.47 -10.85
N MET A 142 14.33 10.06 -10.57
CA MET A 142 13.72 10.00 -9.24
C MET A 142 13.31 8.58 -8.86
N ALA A 143 12.76 7.81 -9.81
CA ALA A 143 12.39 6.41 -9.58
C ALA A 143 13.64 5.56 -9.30
N ALA A 144 14.70 5.70 -10.10
CA ALA A 144 15.96 5.00 -9.86
C ALA A 144 16.57 5.36 -8.50
N ASP A 145 16.63 6.66 -8.17
CA ASP A 145 17.14 7.13 -6.88
C ASP A 145 16.31 6.60 -5.71
N ALA A 146 15.00 6.42 -5.88
CA ALA A 146 14.10 5.94 -4.84
C ALA A 146 13.96 4.40 -4.78
N GLY A 147 14.56 3.66 -5.72
CA GLY A 147 14.38 2.21 -5.83
C GLY A 147 12.95 1.83 -6.22
N ILE A 148 12.30 2.64 -7.05
CA ILE A 148 10.92 2.47 -7.52
C ILE A 148 10.95 2.02 -8.98
N GLU A 149 10.02 1.14 -9.33
CA GLU A 149 9.87 0.66 -10.69
C GLU A 149 8.78 1.43 -11.41
N ILE A 150 9.06 1.85 -12.65
CA ILE A 150 8.04 2.42 -13.53
C ILE A 150 7.45 1.24 -14.32
N ILE A 151 6.15 1.00 -14.16
CA ILE A 151 5.46 -0.13 -14.77
C ILE A 151 5.05 0.20 -16.21
N GLY A 152 4.40 1.34 -16.40
CA GLY A 152 3.84 1.70 -17.69
C GLY A 152 2.97 2.94 -17.62
N SER A 153 2.38 3.30 -18.76
CA SER A 153 1.37 4.35 -18.87
C SER A 153 0.07 3.80 -19.43
N ASP A 154 -1.04 4.49 -19.19
CA ASP A 154 -2.35 4.25 -19.82
C ASP A 154 -2.41 4.74 -21.28
N GLY A 155 -1.28 5.21 -21.82
CA GLY A 155 -1.14 5.72 -23.18
C GLY A 155 -0.17 6.90 -23.26
N SER A 156 0.15 7.37 -24.47
CA SER A 156 1.09 8.49 -24.67
C SER A 156 0.49 9.87 -24.36
N THR A 157 -0.84 10.01 -24.34
CA THR A 157 -1.51 11.32 -24.24
C THR A 157 -1.93 11.71 -22.83
N SER A 158 -1.99 10.76 -21.90
CA SER A 158 -2.48 10.98 -20.53
C SER A 158 -1.42 11.58 -19.60
N LEU A 159 -0.14 11.40 -19.93
CA LEU A 159 1.03 11.71 -19.09
C LEU A 159 1.01 11.04 -17.71
N TRP A 160 0.14 10.04 -17.51
CA TRP A 160 0.02 9.27 -16.28
C TRP A 160 0.90 8.03 -16.37
N TYR A 161 1.65 7.80 -15.30
CA TYR A 161 2.50 6.63 -15.14
C TYR A 161 2.14 5.89 -13.87
N MET A 162 2.07 4.57 -13.98
CA MET A 162 1.96 3.66 -12.85
C MET A 162 3.37 3.31 -12.37
N LEU A 163 3.63 3.52 -11.08
CA LEU A 163 4.88 3.20 -10.41
C LEU A 163 4.62 2.19 -9.30
N ALA A 164 5.60 1.33 -9.05
CA ALA A 164 5.52 0.28 -8.05
C ALA A 164 6.68 0.36 -7.06
N CYS A 165 6.34 0.42 -5.78
CA CYS A 165 7.27 0.20 -4.69
C CYS A 165 7.57 -1.28 -4.49
N THR A 166 8.77 -1.57 -4.00
CA THR A 166 9.23 -2.89 -3.60
C THR A 166 9.92 -2.80 -2.24
N ASN A 167 10.38 -3.93 -1.71
CA ASN A 167 11.22 -4.00 -0.51
C ASN A 167 12.59 -3.32 -0.67
N LYS A 168 12.96 -2.88 -1.89
CA LYS A 168 14.15 -2.07 -2.18
C LYS A 168 13.87 -0.56 -2.21
N SER A 169 12.61 -0.15 -2.17
CA SER A 169 12.24 1.27 -2.23
C SER A 169 12.58 2.00 -0.92
N LYS A 170 12.89 3.30 -1.00
CA LYS A 170 13.22 4.15 0.16
C LYS A 170 12.06 4.40 1.15
N GLY A 171 10.89 3.86 0.85
CA GLY A 171 9.73 3.84 1.72
C GLY A 171 8.52 3.19 1.05
N ASN A 172 7.41 3.19 1.78
CA ASN A 172 6.14 2.70 1.27
C ASN A 172 5.52 3.65 0.24
N THR A 173 4.48 3.18 -0.44
CA THR A 173 3.75 3.91 -1.47
C THR A 173 3.28 5.29 -1.01
N LEU A 174 2.77 5.44 0.22
CA LEU A 174 2.32 6.73 0.75
C LEU A 174 3.47 7.74 0.84
N LYS A 175 4.58 7.33 1.44
CA LYS A 175 5.78 8.18 1.56
C LYS A 175 6.33 8.55 0.18
N MET A 176 6.43 7.59 -0.73
CA MET A 176 6.96 7.84 -2.07
C MET A 176 6.04 8.76 -2.88
N ALA A 177 4.72 8.54 -2.85
CA ALA A 177 3.76 9.39 -3.53
C ALA A 177 3.83 10.85 -3.03
N ASN A 178 3.91 11.05 -1.71
CA ASN A 178 4.06 12.38 -1.13
C ASN A 178 5.40 13.03 -1.53
N GLN A 179 6.51 12.30 -1.44
CA GLN A 179 7.82 12.84 -1.84
C GLN A 179 7.85 13.26 -3.31
N PHE A 180 7.21 12.48 -4.19
CA PHE A 180 7.10 12.82 -5.61
C PHE A 180 6.24 14.07 -5.80
N PHE A 181 5.08 14.17 -5.14
CA PHE A 181 4.25 15.37 -5.22
C PHE A 181 4.97 16.62 -4.69
N GLU A 182 5.54 16.51 -3.50
CA GLU A 182 6.20 17.61 -2.78
C GLU A 182 7.50 18.08 -3.44
N SER A 183 8.08 17.27 -4.34
CA SER A 183 9.20 17.71 -5.17
C SER A 183 8.85 18.88 -6.10
N GLY A 184 7.56 19.07 -6.41
CA GLY A 184 7.08 20.04 -7.38
C GLY A 184 7.34 19.65 -8.85
N ALA A 185 8.02 18.54 -9.12
CA ALA A 185 8.34 18.10 -10.48
C ALA A 185 7.11 17.63 -11.27
N TYR A 186 6.05 17.18 -10.60
CA TYR A 186 4.88 16.56 -11.22
C TYR A 186 3.59 17.39 -11.00
N LEU A 187 2.57 17.16 -11.83
CA LEU A 187 1.24 17.76 -11.65
C LEU A 187 0.46 17.09 -10.52
N ALA A 188 0.64 15.79 -10.38
CA ALA A 188 -0.01 14.98 -9.36
C ALA A 188 0.84 13.75 -9.05
N SER A 189 0.74 13.26 -7.81
CA SER A 189 1.34 12.00 -7.40
C SER A 189 0.53 11.44 -6.23
N GLU A 190 -0.11 10.29 -6.46
CA GLU A 190 -1.20 9.79 -5.61
C GLU A 190 -1.04 8.29 -5.35
N PRO A 191 -1.09 7.84 -4.08
CA PRO A 191 -1.02 6.42 -3.76
C PRO A 191 -2.32 5.70 -4.15
N GLU A 192 -2.21 4.44 -4.53
CA GLU A 192 -3.38 3.57 -4.68
C GLU A 192 -3.87 3.09 -3.30
N LEU A 193 -5.15 3.37 -3.02
CA LEU A 193 -5.82 2.99 -1.78
C LEU A 193 -6.86 1.92 -2.07
N LEU A 194 -6.72 0.78 -1.40
CA LEU A 194 -7.67 -0.33 -1.46
C LEU A 194 -8.58 -0.32 -0.23
N THR A 195 -9.89 -0.54 -0.42
CA THR A 195 -10.89 -0.65 0.67
C THR A 195 -11.55 -2.02 0.71
N ASP A 196 -12.27 -2.34 1.80
CA ASP A 196 -12.87 -3.68 2.01
C ASP A 196 -13.79 -4.16 0.88
N ASN A 197 -14.55 -3.25 0.27
CA ASN A 197 -15.42 -3.54 -0.87
C ASN A 197 -14.65 -3.88 -2.17
N GLN A 198 -13.32 -3.74 -2.15
CA GLN A 198 -12.43 -3.95 -3.30
C GLN A 198 -11.54 -5.19 -3.13
N ALA A 199 -11.44 -5.74 -1.92
CA ALA A 199 -10.73 -7.00 -1.66
C ALA A 199 -11.53 -8.26 -2.05
N SER A 200 -12.81 -8.08 -2.39
CA SER A 200 -13.75 -9.15 -2.78
C SER A 200 -14.05 -9.18 -4.29
N CYS A 201 -13.28 -8.45 -5.11
CA CYS A 201 -13.37 -8.51 -6.56
C CYS A 201 -13.14 -9.96 -7.01
N THR A 202 -14.20 -10.60 -7.49
CA THR A 202 -14.27 -12.00 -7.88
C THR A 202 -13.13 -12.42 -8.82
N ASN A 203 -12.62 -13.65 -8.62
CA ASN A 203 -11.61 -14.38 -9.43
C ASN A 203 -12.04 -14.68 -10.89
N ASP A 204 -12.79 -13.78 -11.52
CA ASP A 204 -13.22 -13.99 -12.89
C ASP A 204 -12.06 -13.61 -13.82
N LEU A 205 -11.40 -14.66 -14.35
CA LEU A 205 -10.40 -14.64 -15.42
C LEU A 205 -10.84 -13.83 -16.67
N SER A 206 -12.12 -13.43 -16.73
CA SER A 206 -12.71 -12.62 -17.80
C SER A 206 -13.02 -11.16 -17.45
N SER A 207 -12.70 -10.68 -16.24
CA SER A 207 -12.99 -9.28 -15.85
C SER A 207 -12.25 -8.24 -16.70
N GLY A 208 -11.09 -8.58 -17.27
CA GLY A 208 -10.39 -7.78 -18.29
C GLY A 208 -11.05 -7.79 -19.68
N SER A 209 -12.07 -8.62 -19.90
CA SER A 209 -12.77 -8.80 -21.19
C SER A 209 -14.24 -8.39 -21.18
N GLN A 210 -14.78 -7.87 -20.07
CA GLN A 210 -16.17 -7.40 -20.01
C GLN A 210 -16.30 -5.92 -20.33
N TRP A 211 -15.99 -5.57 -21.58
CA TRP A 211 -16.28 -4.26 -22.20
C TRP A 211 -17.78 -4.01 -22.43
N TYR A 212 -18.65 -4.99 -22.14
CA TYR A 212 -20.05 -5.00 -22.52
C TYR A 212 -21.03 -4.33 -21.54
N PHE A 213 -20.60 -3.93 -20.33
CA PHE A 213 -21.42 -3.08 -19.46
C PHE A 213 -21.15 -1.58 -19.71
N GLN A 214 -21.19 -1.20 -20.99
CA GLN A 214 -21.23 0.20 -21.43
C GLN A 214 -22.48 0.88 -20.86
N ASN A 215 -22.31 1.93 -20.06
CA ASN A 215 -23.33 2.95 -19.92
C ASN A 215 -23.21 3.89 -21.12
N THR A 216 -24.18 3.82 -22.03
CA THR A 216 -24.26 4.61 -23.25
C THR A 216 -24.59 6.07 -22.92
N GLY A 217 -23.56 6.91 -22.83
CA GLY A 217 -23.70 8.36 -22.83
C GLY A 217 -23.03 9.06 -21.66
N GLN A 218 -21.75 9.41 -21.84
CA GLN A 218 -21.00 10.57 -21.31
C GLN A 218 -19.55 10.17 -20.99
N THR A 219 -18.60 10.76 -21.74
CA THR A 219 -17.15 10.90 -21.50
C THR A 219 -16.38 9.68 -20.96
N ARG A 220 -15.40 9.19 -21.74
CA ARG A 220 -14.50 8.07 -21.44
C ARG A 220 -13.99 8.11 -19.98
N ARG A 221 -14.58 7.28 -19.11
CA ARG A 221 -14.13 7.04 -17.73
C ARG A 221 -13.54 5.65 -17.64
N PHE A 222 -12.27 5.56 -17.25
CA PHE A 222 -11.69 4.29 -16.79
C PHE A 222 -12.44 3.85 -15.54
N THR A 223 -13.26 2.82 -15.69
CA THR A 223 -13.90 2.12 -14.57
C THR A 223 -13.18 0.78 -14.47
N HIS A 224 -12.11 0.74 -13.67
CA HIS A 224 -11.57 -0.51 -13.17
C HIS A 224 -12.29 -0.79 -11.84
N CYS A 225 -12.60 -2.05 -11.57
CA CYS A 225 -13.19 -2.47 -10.30
C CYS A 225 -12.26 -1.99 -9.17
N GLY A 226 -12.73 -1.12 -8.29
CA GLY A 226 -11.90 -0.55 -7.22
C GLY A 226 -11.61 0.95 -7.31
N ARG A 227 -12.65 1.79 -7.33
CA ARG A 227 -12.50 3.23 -7.04
C ARG A 227 -13.30 3.60 -5.80
N VAL A 228 -12.60 3.91 -4.71
CA VAL A 228 -12.91 5.16 -4.01
C VAL A 228 -12.24 6.21 -4.88
N ALA A 229 -13.05 6.87 -5.73
CA ALA A 229 -12.59 7.84 -6.72
C ALA A 229 -11.74 8.93 -6.03
N ILE A 230 -10.91 9.71 -6.72
CA ILE A 230 -11.34 10.76 -7.66
C ILE A 230 -10.26 11.04 -8.74
N ILE A 231 -10.04 10.15 -9.71
CA ILE A 231 -9.69 10.67 -11.05
C ILE A 231 -11.02 11.05 -11.71
N GLN A 232 -11.56 12.20 -11.33
CA GLN A 232 -12.50 12.93 -12.17
C GLN A 232 -11.66 13.56 -13.29
N PHE A 233 -11.74 12.98 -14.48
CA PHE A 233 -11.28 13.65 -15.69
C PHE A 233 -12.19 14.86 -15.90
N VAL A 234 -11.67 16.05 -15.61
CA VAL A 234 -12.16 17.31 -16.18
C VAL A 234 -11.37 17.58 -17.45
#